data_AF-M7T3N0-F1
#
_entry.id   AF-M7T3N0-F1
#
_cell.length_a   1.000
_cell.length_b   1.000
_cell.length_c   1.000
_cell.angle_alpha   90.00
_cell.angle_beta   90.00
_cell.angle_gamma   90.00
#
_symmetry.space_group_name_H-M   'P 1'
#
loop_
_entity.id
_entity.type
_entity.pdbx_description
1 polymer ?
#
loop_
_entity_poly.entity_id
_entity_poly.type
_entity_poly.pdbx_seq_one_letter_code
_entity_poly.pdbx_strand_id
1 'polypeptide(L)'
;MTIVRRITPEQRKRALDLWLEGNSGRTINSKTEISTGSISNIISEERKKTPDIDQLRKISILIKKTNSALIDALRGANLLEKINELDITLDEVSTSLNLIEHYEAETSDVLGHAQTLRHIEITRGKNHEEIVNELLETTIEIDALKKEIKDLRRKKQSLQKE
;
A
#
# COMPACT_ATOMS: atom_id res chain seq x y z
N MET A 1 -24.61 54.41 16.73
CA MET A 1 -25.29 53.12 16.50
C MET A 1 -24.57 52.39 15.39
N THR A 2 -23.78 51.37 15.73
CA THR A 2 -23.06 50.58 14.72
C THR A 2 -24.05 49.59 14.10
N ILE A 3 -24.41 49.80 12.84
CA ILE A 3 -25.26 48.89 12.08
C ILE A 3 -24.52 47.56 11.99
N VAL A 4 -24.98 46.54 12.73
CA VAL A 4 -24.48 45.17 12.59
C VAL A 4 -24.97 44.68 11.23
N ARG A 5 -24.14 44.82 10.18
CA ARG A 5 -24.40 44.22 8.88
C ARG A 5 -24.62 42.71 9.09
N ARG A 6 -25.84 42.23 8.84
CA ARG A 6 -26.13 40.80 8.83
C ARG A 6 -25.36 40.15 7.68
N ILE A 7 -24.56 39.15 8.01
CA ILE A 7 -23.80 38.36 7.03
C ILE A 7 -24.80 37.49 6.27
N THR A 8 -24.80 37.59 4.95
CA THR A 8 -25.68 36.75 4.12
C THR A 8 -25.18 35.30 4.08
N PRO A 9 -26.05 34.32 3.79
CA PRO A 9 -25.62 32.93 3.62
C PRO A 9 -24.52 32.75 2.55
N GLU A 10 -24.58 33.53 1.48
CA GLU A 10 -23.58 33.54 0.41
C GLU A 10 -22.22 34.06 0.88
N GLN A 11 -22.22 35.14 1.66
CA GLN A 11 -21.00 35.68 2.27
C GLN A 11 -20.39 34.70 3.26
N ARG A 12 -21.22 34.01 4.06
CA ARG A 12 -20.77 32.93 4.95
C ARG A 12 -20.10 31.81 4.17
N LYS A 13 -20.76 31.30 3.11
CA LYS A 13 -20.21 30.24 2.26
C LYS A 13 -18.87 30.65 1.66
N ARG A 14 -18.80 31.84 1.08
CA ARG A 14 -17.57 32.37 0.49
C ARG A 14 -16.42 32.51 1.49
N ALA A 15 -16.71 32.93 2.72
CA ALA A 15 -15.70 33.03 3.78
C ALA A 15 -15.17 31.65 4.20
N LEU A 16 -16.06 30.65 4.26
CA LEU A 16 -15.70 29.27 4.56
C LEU A 16 -14.86 28.65 3.44
N ASP A 17 -15.26 28.84 2.18
CA ASP A 17 -14.51 28.35 1.01
C ASP A 17 -13.08 28.89 1.03
N LEU A 18 -12.91 30.22 1.16
CA LEU A 18 -11.58 30.84 1.25
C LEU A 18 -10.76 30.31 2.45
N TRP A 19 -11.40 30.01 3.56
CA TRP A 19 -10.72 29.43 4.72
C TRP A 19 -10.24 28.00 4.44
N LEU A 20 -11.09 27.16 3.85
CA LEU A 20 -10.75 25.79 3.42
C LEU A 20 -9.59 25.79 2.41
N GLU A 21 -9.52 26.80 1.55
CA GLU A 21 -8.41 27.02 0.63
C GLU A 21 -7.08 27.42 1.29
N GLY A 22 -7.06 27.63 2.61
CA GLY A 22 -5.87 27.98 3.37
C GLY A 22 -5.65 29.46 3.63
N ASN A 23 -6.58 30.35 3.25
CA ASN A 23 -6.45 31.78 3.51
C ASN A 23 -6.55 32.08 5.02
N SER A 24 -5.82 33.11 5.48
CA SER A 24 -5.90 33.61 6.86
C SER A 24 -7.17 34.44 7.07
N GLY A 25 -7.63 34.60 8.33
CA GLY A 25 -8.78 35.47 8.64
C GLY A 25 -8.59 36.92 8.17
N ARG A 26 -7.35 37.43 8.14
CA ARG A 26 -7.02 38.76 7.59
C ARG A 26 -7.20 38.80 6.07
N THR A 27 -6.70 37.78 5.38
CA THR A 27 -6.83 37.64 3.92
C THR A 27 -8.28 37.47 3.48
N ILE A 28 -9.08 36.74 4.28
CA ILE A 28 -10.51 36.56 4.03
C ILE A 28 -11.23 37.90 4.23
N ASN A 29 -10.95 38.62 5.33
CA ASN A 29 -11.51 39.95 5.57
C ASN A 29 -11.26 40.89 4.38
N SER A 30 -10.02 40.98 3.88
CA SER A 30 -9.72 41.82 2.70
C SER A 30 -10.45 41.41 1.42
N LYS A 31 -10.90 40.15 1.30
CA LYS A 31 -11.59 39.62 0.12
C LYS A 31 -13.12 39.65 0.23
N THR A 32 -13.67 39.71 1.43
CA THR A 32 -15.12 39.57 1.68
C THR A 32 -15.73 40.71 2.48
N GLU A 33 -14.91 41.63 3.02
CA GLU A 33 -15.30 42.71 3.93
C GLU A 33 -15.97 42.22 5.23
N ILE A 34 -15.83 40.93 5.56
CA ILE A 34 -16.35 40.34 6.79
C ILE A 34 -15.31 40.53 7.89
N SER A 35 -15.77 40.97 9.08
CA SER A 35 -14.88 41.13 10.23
C SER A 35 -14.19 39.81 10.62
N THR A 36 -12.95 39.90 11.12
CA THR A 36 -12.20 38.72 11.57
C THR A 36 -12.91 37.97 12.70
N GLY A 37 -13.60 38.69 13.60
CA GLY A 37 -14.42 38.09 14.66
C GLY A 37 -15.60 37.29 14.10
N SER A 38 -16.27 37.82 13.09
CA SER A 38 -17.34 37.11 12.40
C SER A 38 -16.86 35.88 11.62
N ILE A 39 -15.70 35.98 10.95
CA ILE A 39 -15.05 34.84 10.29
C ILE A 39 -14.72 33.75 11.31
N SER A 40 -14.16 34.12 12.46
CA SER A 40 -13.88 33.18 13.56
C SER A 40 -15.15 32.49 14.04
N ASN A 41 -16.25 33.24 14.22
CA ASN A 41 -17.51 32.64 14.64
C ASN A 41 -18.09 31.66 13.59
N ILE A 42 -18.01 32.02 12.31
CA ILE A 42 -18.42 31.12 11.21
C ILE A 42 -17.63 29.81 11.28
N ILE A 43 -16.30 29.88 11.39
CA ILE A 43 -15.44 28.68 11.47
C ILE A 43 -15.77 27.86 12.72
N SER A 44 -15.94 28.49 13.87
CA SER A 44 -16.31 27.81 15.12
C SER A 44 -17.65 27.10 15.03
N GLU A 45 -18.63 27.68 14.35
CA GLU A 45 -19.92 27.03 14.11
C GLU A 45 -19.80 25.84 13.14
N GLU A 46 -19.01 25.98 12.07
CA GLU A 46 -18.82 24.88 11.12
C GLU A 46 -18.01 23.73 11.72
N ARG A 47 -17.04 23.99 12.59
CA ARG A 47 -16.36 22.93 13.37
C ARG A 47 -17.31 22.12 14.24
N LYS A 48 -18.38 22.73 14.75
CA LYS A 48 -19.41 22.01 15.53
C LYS A 48 -20.28 21.12 14.64
N LYS A 49 -20.52 21.52 13.39
CA LYS A 49 -21.32 20.74 12.42
C LYS A 49 -20.51 19.64 11.75
N THR A 50 -19.23 19.89 11.52
CA THR A 50 -18.30 19.00 10.83
C THR A 50 -17.01 18.89 11.65
N PRO A 51 -16.94 17.90 12.57
CA PRO A 51 -15.80 17.74 13.49
C PRO A 51 -14.44 17.63 12.79
N ASP A 52 -14.39 17.09 11.58
CA ASP A 52 -13.14 16.84 10.83
C ASP A 52 -12.75 17.97 9.87
N ILE A 53 -13.45 19.11 9.90
CA ILE A 53 -13.26 20.19 8.93
C ILE A 53 -11.83 20.76 8.92
N ASP A 54 -11.13 20.74 10.07
CA ASP A 54 -9.73 21.14 10.15
C ASP A 54 -8.79 20.14 9.46
N GLN A 55 -9.10 18.85 9.50
CA GLN A 55 -8.34 17.83 8.77
C GLN A 55 -8.55 17.97 7.27
N LEU A 56 -9.80 18.16 6.84
CA LEU A 56 -10.15 18.43 5.44
C LEU A 56 -9.43 19.68 4.90
N ARG A 57 -9.36 20.74 5.72
CA ARG A 57 -8.59 21.93 5.39
C ARG A 57 -7.09 21.64 5.22
N LYS A 58 -6.49 20.86 6.12
CA LYS A 58 -5.07 20.47 6.00
C LYS A 58 -4.82 19.71 4.70
N ILE A 59 -5.70 18.76 4.36
CA ILE A 59 -5.61 18.00 3.11
C ILE A 59 -5.73 18.94 1.90
N SER A 60 -6.71 19.84 1.90
CA SER A 60 -6.89 20.82 0.82
C SER A 60 -5.64 21.68 0.59
N ILE A 61 -5.03 22.16 1.68
CA ILE A 61 -3.79 22.95 1.62
C ILE A 61 -2.63 22.12 1.06
N LEU A 62 -2.49 20.86 1.50
CA LEU A 62 -1.43 19.98 1.02
C LEU A 62 -1.56 19.69 -0.47
N ILE A 63 -2.76 19.33 -0.94
CA ILE A 63 -3.05 19.08 -2.36
C ILE A 63 -2.69 20.30 -3.22
N LYS A 64 -3.07 21.50 -2.77
CA LYS A 64 -2.71 22.76 -3.46
C LYS A 64 -1.20 23.00 -3.46
N LYS A 65 -0.52 22.74 -2.35
CA LYS A 65 0.93 22.94 -2.23
C LYS A 65 1.72 22.01 -3.14
N THR A 66 1.28 20.77 -3.30
CA THR A 66 1.91 19.79 -4.18
C THR A 66 1.51 19.93 -5.64
N ASN A 67 0.63 20.89 -5.97
CA ASN A 67 0.02 21.05 -7.28
C ASN A 67 -0.61 19.73 -7.80
N SER A 68 -1.08 18.89 -6.88
CA SER A 68 -1.67 17.60 -7.20
C SER A 68 -3.14 17.78 -7.55
N ALA A 69 -3.66 16.98 -8.47
CA ALA A 69 -5.09 16.92 -8.69
C ALA A 69 -5.77 16.21 -7.51
N LEU A 70 -6.97 16.66 -7.12
CA LEU A 70 -7.76 16.01 -6.08
C LEU A 70 -8.00 14.53 -6.40
N ILE A 71 -8.19 14.20 -7.68
CA ILE A 71 -8.39 12.82 -8.13
C ILE A 71 -7.17 11.92 -7.83
N ASP A 72 -5.96 12.46 -7.92
CA ASP A 72 -4.74 11.69 -7.63
C ASP A 72 -4.54 11.49 -6.13
N ALA A 73 -4.92 12.48 -5.32
CA ALA A 73 -4.97 12.32 -3.87
C ALA A 73 -5.97 11.22 -3.44
N LEU A 74 -7.14 11.15 -4.10
CA LEU A 74 -8.12 10.09 -3.85
C LEU A 74 -7.59 8.71 -4.28
N ARG A 75 -6.93 8.62 -5.44
CA ARG A 75 -6.26 7.38 -5.88
C ARG A 75 -5.21 6.92 -4.88
N GLY A 76 -4.38 7.84 -4.39
CA GLY A 76 -3.37 7.56 -3.37
C GLY A 76 -3.96 7.07 -2.06
N ALA A 77 -5.08 7.66 -1.61
CA ALA A 77 -5.78 7.20 -0.41
C ALA A 77 -6.33 5.77 -0.55
N ASN A 78 -6.97 5.46 -1.68
CA ASN A 78 -7.46 4.11 -1.96
C ASN A 78 -6.31 3.09 -2.05
N LEU A 79 -5.20 3.47 -2.68
CA LEU A 79 -4.02 2.61 -2.76
C LEU A 79 -3.42 2.35 -1.36
N LEU A 80 -3.33 3.39 -0.52
CA LEU A 80 -2.83 3.27 0.85
C LEU A 80 -3.67 2.31 1.70
N GLU A 81 -5.00 2.35 1.54
CA GLU A 81 -5.90 1.39 2.21
C GLU A 81 -5.55 -0.05 1.81
N LYS A 82 -5.32 -0.32 0.52
CA LYS A 82 -4.92 -1.65 0.03
C LYS A 82 -3.54 -2.08 0.47
N ILE A 83 -2.60 -1.16 0.55
CA ILE A 83 -1.26 -1.43 1.09
C ILE A 83 -1.36 -1.85 2.57
N ASN A 84 -2.17 -1.14 3.36
CA ASN A 84 -2.41 -1.47 4.77
C ASN A 84 -3.10 -2.82 4.94
N GLU A 85 -4.05 -3.18 4.06
CA GLU A 85 -4.69 -4.51 4.06
C GLU A 85 -3.68 -5.64 3.82
N LEU A 86 -2.63 -5.37 3.03
CA LEU A 86 -1.58 -6.35 2.71
C LEU A 86 -0.46 -6.41 3.76
N ASP A 87 -0.53 -5.56 4.81
CA ASP A 87 0.53 -5.39 5.83
C ASP A 87 1.90 -5.08 5.20
N ILE A 88 1.88 -4.33 4.09
CA ILE A 88 3.07 -3.88 3.37
C ILE A 88 3.40 -2.44 3.79
N THR A 89 4.68 -2.12 3.95
CA THR A 89 5.13 -0.75 4.20
C THR A 89 5.24 0.05 2.91
N LEU A 90 5.07 1.38 2.98
CA LEU A 90 5.19 2.25 1.79
C LEU A 90 6.54 2.12 1.07
N ASP A 91 7.61 1.82 1.80
CA ASP A 91 8.95 1.63 1.22
C ASP A 91 9.02 0.36 0.36
N GLU A 92 8.26 -0.69 0.71
CA GLU A 92 8.21 -1.95 -0.01
C GLU A 92 7.38 -1.85 -1.30
N VAL A 93 6.46 -0.89 -1.40
CA VAL A 93 5.63 -0.66 -2.60
C VAL A 93 6.50 -0.44 -3.83
N SER A 94 7.60 0.31 -3.70
CA SER A 94 8.53 0.55 -4.81
C SER A 94 9.15 -0.75 -5.31
N THR A 95 9.55 -1.63 -4.38
CA THR A 95 10.09 -2.95 -4.71
C THR A 95 9.04 -3.82 -5.38
N SER A 96 7.80 -3.81 -4.90
CA SER A 96 6.69 -4.53 -5.52
C SER A 96 6.38 -4.03 -6.93
N LEU A 97 6.40 -2.72 -7.14
CA LEU A 97 6.20 -2.13 -8.47
C LEU A 97 7.34 -2.50 -9.42
N ASN A 98 8.59 -2.46 -8.96
CA ASN A 98 9.74 -2.88 -9.75
C ASN A 98 9.66 -4.36 -10.15
N LEU A 99 9.17 -5.24 -9.26
CA LEU A 99 8.93 -6.65 -9.61
C LEU A 99 7.87 -6.79 -10.71
N ILE A 100 6.76 -6.07 -10.59
CA ILE A 100 5.67 -6.10 -11.59
C ILE A 100 6.17 -5.54 -12.93
N GLU A 101 6.96 -4.47 -12.91
CA GLU A 101 7.52 -3.85 -14.11
C GLU A 101 8.59 -4.73 -14.75
N HIS A 102 9.42 -5.41 -13.95
CA HIS A 102 10.49 -6.27 -14.47
C HIS A 102 9.98 -7.54 -15.15
N TYR A 103 8.92 -8.14 -14.59
CA TYR A 103 8.38 -9.40 -15.11
C TYR A 103 7.18 -9.21 -16.05
N GLU A 104 6.60 -8.01 -16.14
CA GLU A 104 5.45 -7.66 -16.99
C GLU A 104 4.40 -8.78 -17.06
N ALA A 105 4.25 -9.43 -18.21
CA ALA A 105 3.29 -10.51 -18.47
C ALA A 105 3.57 -11.80 -17.66
N GLU A 106 4.82 -12.04 -17.27
CA GLU A 106 5.26 -13.23 -16.50
C GLU A 106 5.07 -13.04 -14.99
N THR A 107 4.68 -11.85 -14.52
CA THR A 107 4.47 -11.55 -13.10
C THR A 107 3.55 -12.59 -12.43
N SER A 108 2.47 -12.99 -13.12
CA SER A 108 1.53 -14.00 -12.63
C SER A 108 2.21 -15.35 -12.39
N ASP A 109 3.07 -15.77 -13.31
CA ASP A 109 3.75 -17.07 -13.25
C ASP A 109 4.80 -17.07 -12.15
N VAL A 110 5.58 -15.99 -12.03
CA VAL A 110 6.58 -15.82 -10.96
C VAL A 110 5.91 -15.83 -9.59
N LEU A 111 4.81 -15.10 -9.41
CA LEU A 111 4.05 -15.12 -8.16
C LEU A 111 3.45 -16.49 -7.87
N GLY A 112 2.96 -17.21 -8.90
CA GLY A 112 2.45 -18.57 -8.79
C GLY A 112 3.53 -19.57 -8.33
N HIS A 113 4.74 -19.46 -8.87
CA HIS A 113 5.89 -20.26 -8.41
C HIS A 113 6.28 -19.92 -6.96
N ALA A 114 6.32 -18.64 -6.60
CA ALA A 114 6.61 -18.21 -5.22
C ALA A 114 5.56 -18.73 -4.22
N GLN A 115 4.27 -18.69 -4.58
CA GLN A 115 3.20 -19.26 -3.77
C GLN A 115 3.33 -20.77 -3.61
N THR A 116 3.67 -21.47 -4.69
CA THR A 116 3.89 -22.92 -4.67
C THR A 116 5.06 -23.27 -3.76
N LEU A 117 6.18 -22.55 -3.87
CA LEU A 117 7.35 -22.74 -3.01
C LEU A 117 7.00 -22.51 -1.54
N ARG A 118 6.33 -21.40 -1.22
CA ARG A 118 5.87 -21.08 0.15
C ARG A 118 4.97 -22.18 0.71
N HIS A 119 4.07 -22.72 -0.12
CA HIS A 119 3.21 -23.83 0.29
C HIS A 119 4.00 -25.10 0.61
N ILE A 120 5.01 -25.43 -0.21
CA ILE A 120 5.90 -26.56 0.04
C ILE A 120 6.68 -26.36 1.34
N GLU A 121 7.22 -25.16 1.58
CA GLU A 121 7.94 -24.82 2.82
C GLU A 121 7.07 -25.02 4.05
N ILE A 122 5.83 -24.50 4.03
CA ILE A 122 4.86 -24.67 5.12
C ILE A 122 4.53 -26.15 5.33
N THR A 123 4.26 -26.87 4.24
CA THR A 123 3.86 -28.30 4.30
C THR A 123 4.98 -29.18 4.83
N ARG A 124 6.24 -28.86 4.50
CA ARG A 124 7.41 -29.61 4.95
C ARG A 124 7.96 -29.12 6.28
N GLY A 125 7.55 -27.94 6.75
CA GLY A 125 8.11 -27.30 7.94
C GLY A 125 9.60 -26.96 7.80
N LYS A 126 10.06 -26.76 6.56
CA LYS A 126 11.46 -26.51 6.19
C LYS A 126 11.53 -25.33 5.25
N ASN A 127 12.60 -24.54 5.32
CA ASN A 127 12.83 -23.47 4.37
C ASN A 127 13.34 -24.01 3.02
N HIS A 128 13.33 -23.16 1.98
CA HIS A 128 13.76 -23.53 0.64
C HIS A 128 15.14 -24.18 0.60
N GLU A 129 16.12 -23.62 1.33
CA GLU A 129 17.50 -24.11 1.33
C GLU A 129 17.60 -25.51 1.95
N GLU A 130 16.90 -25.75 3.06
CA GLU A 130 16.79 -27.06 3.70
C GLU A 130 16.15 -28.10 2.78
N ILE A 131 15.10 -27.72 2.05
CA ILE A 131 14.43 -28.60 1.08
C ILE A 131 15.38 -28.97 -0.07
N VAL A 132 16.12 -27.99 -0.59
CA VAL A 132 17.07 -28.23 -1.68
C VAL A 132 18.20 -29.14 -1.22
N ASN A 133 18.75 -28.93 -0.01
CA ASN A 133 19.80 -29.77 0.54
C ASN A 133 19.33 -31.21 0.76
N GLU A 134 18.14 -31.41 1.33
CA GLU A 134 17.55 -32.75 1.50
C GLU A 134 17.33 -33.46 0.16
N LEU A 135 16.89 -32.74 -0.88
CA LEU A 135 16.73 -33.30 -2.22
C LEU A 135 18.06 -33.72 -2.83
N LEU A 136 19.13 -32.95 -2.60
CA LEU A 136 20.48 -33.30 -3.04
C LEU A 136 20.99 -34.57 -2.35
N GLU A 137 20.86 -34.64 -1.02
CA GLU A 137 21.24 -35.82 -0.23
C GLU A 137 20.46 -37.06 -0.69
N THR A 138 19.14 -36.92 -0.85
CA THR A 138 18.27 -38.02 -1.32
C THR A 138 18.65 -38.49 -2.72
N THR A 139 19.06 -37.56 -3.60
CA THR A 139 19.50 -37.91 -4.96
C THR A 139 20.80 -38.70 -4.94
N ILE A 140 21.75 -38.32 -4.09
CA ILE A 140 23.01 -39.05 -3.89
C ILE A 140 22.72 -40.47 -3.37
N GLU A 141 21.83 -40.61 -2.39
CA GLU A 141 21.42 -41.92 -1.86
C GLU A 141 20.75 -42.80 -2.91
N ILE A 142 19.83 -42.24 -3.70
CA ILE A 142 19.16 -42.95 -4.80
C ILE A 142 20.20 -43.49 -5.79
N ASP A 143 21.19 -42.69 -6.16
CA ASP A 143 22.21 -43.11 -7.13
C ASP A 143 23.16 -44.18 -6.55
N ALA A 144 23.48 -44.10 -5.25
CA ALA A 144 24.20 -45.15 -4.55
C ALA A 144 23.42 -46.48 -4.54
N LEU A 145 22.13 -46.44 -4.18
CA LEU A 145 21.26 -47.62 -4.16
C LEU A 145 21.08 -48.22 -5.56
N LYS A 146 20.93 -47.39 -6.61
CA LYS A 146 20.86 -47.87 -8.00
C LYS A 146 22.13 -48.62 -8.40
N LYS A 147 23.30 -48.15 -7.97
CA LYS A 147 24.59 -48.81 -8.23
C LYS A 147 24.65 -50.17 -7.53
N GLU A 148 24.28 -50.22 -6.26
CA GLU A 148 24.26 -51.45 -5.48
C GLU A 148 23.30 -52.50 -6.07
N ILE A 149 22.08 -52.09 -6.46
CA ILE A 149 21.12 -52.96 -7.14
C ILE A 149 21.71 -53.53 -8.44
N LYS A 150 22.46 -52.73 -9.20
CA LYS A 150 23.11 -53.18 -10.45
C LYS A 150 24.18 -54.23 -10.17
N ASP A 151 25.00 -54.03 -9.16
CA ASP A 151 26.07 -54.95 -8.80
C ASP A 151 25.54 -56.26 -8.21
N LEU A 152 24.49 -56.18 -7.37
CA LEU A 152 23.78 -57.36 -6.87
C LEU A 152 23.11 -58.16 -8.00
N ARG A 153 22.50 -57.48 -8.99
CA ARG A 153 21.92 -58.15 -10.17
C ARG A 153 22.98 -58.89 -10.99
N ARG A 154 24.16 -58.29 -11.18
CA ARG A 154 25.29 -58.94 -11.86
C ARG A 154 25.77 -60.18 -11.10
N LYS A 155 25.92 -60.08 -9.78
CA LYS A 155 26.36 -61.18 -8.92
C LYS A 155 25.34 -62.32 -8.90
N LYS A 156 24.04 -62.02 -8.90
CA LYS A 156 22.98 -63.03 -9.02
C LYS A 156 23.04 -63.75 -10.37
N GLN A 157 23.27 -63.03 -11.47
CA GLN A 157 23.40 -63.64 -12.80
C GLN A 157 24.64 -64.51 -12.96
N SER A 158 25.76 -64.16 -12.31
CA SER A 158 26.96 -65.02 -12.32
C SER A 158 26.74 -66.30 -11.52
N LEU A 159 26.08 -66.21 -10.36
CA LEU A 159 25.77 -67.37 -9.50
C LEU A 159 24.70 -68.31 -10.08
N GLN A 160 23.88 -67.86 -11.02
CA GLN A 160 22.89 -68.69 -11.72
C GLN A 160 23.44 -69.37 -12.98
N LYS A 161 24.68 -69.07 -13.38
CA LYS A 161 25.37 -69.64 -14.54
C LYS A 161 26.43 -70.69 -14.17
N GLU A 162 26.69 -70.88 -12.87
CA GLU A 162 27.40 -72.04 -12.30
C GLU A 162 26.40 -73.17 -12.00
#